data_AF-A0A2S9K052-F1
#
_entry.id   AF-A0A2S9K052-F1
#
_cell.length_a   1.000
_cell.length_b   1.000
_cell.length_c   1.000
_cell.angle_alpha   90.00
_cell.angle_beta   90.00
_cell.angle_gamma   90.00
#
_symmetry.space_group_name_H-M   'P 1'
#
loop_
_entity.id
_entity.type
_entity.pdbx_description
1 polymer ?
#
loop_
_entity_poly.entity_id
_entity_poly.type
_entity_poly.pdbx_seq_one_letter_code
_entity_poly.pdbx_strand_id
1 'polypeptide(L)'
;MHMLLMRPNGKWTDGTTRRVPIVRERARKYGPILDERVLSVRKDLLIAGANASGKTRWLAKLNDKAAEIWAKQQKLFLRATEPLQRWCEDDRVIAWAEKHHGRPWARLRAFERADALIHWVHDSKAVLLLDDAHKLTGRKL
;
A
#
# COMPACT_ATOMS: atom_id res chain seq x y z
N MET A 1 18.02 9.81 -13.37
CA MET A 1 17.52 8.51 -12.82
C MET A 1 16.85 8.76 -11.49
N HIS A 2 15.60 8.31 -11.33
CA HIS A 2 14.87 8.43 -10.06
C HIS A 2 15.07 7.21 -9.17
N MET A 3 15.08 7.41 -7.85
CA MET A 3 15.16 6.34 -6.86
C MET A 3 14.30 6.65 -5.65
N LEU A 4 13.43 5.71 -5.27
CA LEU A 4 12.71 5.77 -4.00
C LEU A 4 13.57 5.20 -2.85
N LEU A 5 13.67 5.98 -1.79
CA LEU A 5 14.40 5.65 -0.56
C LEU A 5 13.56 6.01 0.66
N MET A 6 13.89 5.42 1.82
CA MET A 6 13.24 5.72 3.09
C MET A 6 14.22 6.43 4.03
N ARG A 7 14.01 7.73 4.26
CA ARG A 7 14.87 8.54 5.11
C ARG A 7 14.34 8.54 6.55
N PRO A 8 15.19 8.29 7.56
CA PRO A 8 14.82 8.55 8.95
C PRO A 8 14.41 10.01 9.15
N ASN A 9 13.35 10.24 9.91
CA ASN A 9 12.78 11.56 10.16
C ASN A 9 12.26 11.65 11.61
N GLY A 10 13.14 11.32 12.55
CA GLY A 10 12.85 11.30 13.99
C GLY A 10 12.38 9.95 14.51
N LYS A 11 11.68 10.00 15.65
CA LYS A 11 11.12 8.85 16.35
C LYS A 11 9.61 9.01 16.55
N TRP A 12 8.90 7.90 16.59
CA TRP A 12 7.53 7.83 17.08
C TRP A 12 7.51 7.86 18.61
N THR A 13 6.33 8.05 19.20
CA THR A 13 6.14 8.11 20.67
C THR A 13 6.53 6.82 21.38
N ASP A 14 6.47 5.68 20.68
CA ASP A 14 6.90 4.36 21.15
C ASP A 14 8.41 4.12 20.97
N GLY A 15 9.18 5.10 20.50
CA GLY A 15 10.63 4.99 20.24
C GLY A 15 10.99 4.38 18.88
N THR A 16 10.01 3.88 18.12
CA THR A 16 10.22 3.33 16.77
C THR A 16 10.76 4.41 15.84
N THR A 17 11.68 4.05 14.94
CA THR A 17 12.20 5.00 13.96
C THR A 17 11.09 5.45 13.01
N ARG A 18 10.87 6.76 12.93
CA ARG A 18 9.96 7.34 11.97
C ARG A 18 10.68 7.50 10.63
N ARG A 19 10.05 7.08 9.54
CA ARG A 19 10.60 7.23 8.18
C ARG A 19 9.67 8.05 7.29
N VAL A 20 10.29 8.73 6.32
CA VAL A 20 9.57 9.37 5.21
C VAL A 20 10.09 8.82 3.88
N PRO A 21 9.19 8.55 2.93
CA PRO A 21 9.58 8.23 1.56
C PRO A 21 10.16 9.47 0.88
N ILE A 22 11.29 9.29 0.20
CA ILE A 22 11.93 10.33 -0.60
C ILE A 22 12.21 9.81 -2.01
N VAL A 23 12.09 10.69 -3.00
CA VAL A 23 12.56 10.46 -4.36
C VAL A 23 13.85 11.25 -4.54
N ARG A 24 14.92 10.56 -4.91
CA ARG A 24 16.17 11.18 -5.33
C ARG A 24 16.32 11.09 -6.83
N GLU A 25 16.67 12.22 -7.44
CA GLU A 25 17.14 12.26 -8.81
C GLU A 25 18.67 12.26 -8.83
N ARG A 26 19.26 11.41 -9.68
CA ARG A 26 20.70 11.37 -9.93
C ARG A 26 20.99 11.57 -11.42
N ALA A 27 22.11 12.23 -11.70
CA ALA A 27 22.60 12.44 -13.06
C ALA A 27 22.86 11.13 -13.81
N ARG A 28 23.40 10.12 -13.11
CA ARG A 28 23.65 8.76 -13.63
C ARG A 28 23.68 7.74 -12.49
N LYS A 29 23.75 6.45 -12.81
CA LYS A 29 23.94 5.39 -11.81
C LYS A 29 25.21 5.68 -10.99
N TYR A 30 25.07 5.73 -9.66
CA TYR A 30 26.11 6.14 -8.71
C TYR A 30 26.67 7.58 -8.88
N GLY A 31 26.08 8.40 -9.75
CA GLY A 31 26.47 9.81 -9.93
C GLY A 31 25.93 10.74 -8.83
N PRO A 32 26.23 12.05 -8.92
CA PRO A 32 25.77 13.04 -7.95
C PRO A 32 24.24 13.10 -7.87
N ILE A 33 23.74 13.48 -6.69
CA ILE A 33 22.31 13.75 -6.46
C ILE A 33 22.02 15.15 -7.04
N LEU A 34 21.05 15.22 -7.93
CA LEU A 34 20.59 16.47 -8.54
C LEU A 34 19.46 17.10 -7.73
N ASP A 35 18.56 16.26 -7.22
CA ASP A 35 17.38 16.69 -6.48
C ASP A 35 16.96 15.61 -5.45
N GLU A 36 16.36 16.04 -4.35
CA GLU A 36 15.73 15.18 -3.35
C GLU A 36 14.38 15.79 -2.93
N ARG A 37 13.31 15.01 -3.12
CA ARG A 37 11.95 15.40 -2.73
C ARG A 37 11.37 14.41 -1.73
N VAL A 38 10.79 14.92 -0.65
CA VAL A 38 10.00 14.12 0.28
C VAL A 38 8.60 13.90 -0.32
N LEU A 39 8.16 12.64 -0.39
CA LEU A 39 6.81 12.31 -0.81
C LEU A 39 5.85 12.46 0.37
N SER A 40 4.72 13.14 0.14
CA SER A 40 3.70 13.29 1.16
C SER A 40 3.00 11.96 1.42
N VAL A 41 2.98 11.52 2.67
CA VAL A 41 2.32 10.27 3.11
C VAL A 41 0.83 10.46 3.44
N ARG A 42 0.30 11.67 3.19
CA ARG A 42 -1.07 12.09 3.51
C ARG A 42 -1.94 12.33 2.27
N LYS A 43 -1.38 12.16 1.08
CA LYS A 43 -2.07 12.37 -0.20
C LYS A 43 -1.93 11.11 -1.04
N ASP A 44 -2.85 10.94 -1.98
CA ASP A 44 -2.74 9.86 -2.96
C ASP A 44 -1.58 10.13 -3.91
N LEU A 45 -0.79 9.09 -4.18
CA LEU A 45 0.40 9.17 -5.01
C LEU A 45 0.32 8.17 -6.16
N LEU A 46 0.49 8.65 -7.39
CA LEU A 46 0.64 7.81 -8.56
C LEU A 46 2.13 7.62 -8.88
N ILE A 47 2.60 6.38 -8.86
CA ILE A 47 3.95 6.01 -9.31
C ILE A 47 3.84 5.42 -10.72
N ALA A 48 4.19 6.24 -11.72
CA ALA A 48 4.21 5.84 -13.13
C ALA A 48 5.63 5.72 -13.68
N GLY A 49 5.79 4.99 -14.78
CA GLY A 49 7.07 4.80 -15.44
C GLY A 49 7.10 3.56 -16.33
N ALA A 50 8.14 3.44 -17.16
CA ALA A 50 8.30 2.36 -18.13
C ALA A 50 8.21 0.95 -17.48
N ASN A 51 7.94 -0.07 -18.30
CA ASN A 51 8.00 -1.45 -17.84
C ASN A 51 9.40 -1.75 -17.24
N ALA A 52 9.46 -2.61 -16.21
CA ALA A 52 10.69 -2.96 -15.50
C ALA A 52 11.51 -1.80 -14.88
N SER A 53 10.94 -0.59 -14.75
CA SER A 53 11.62 0.56 -14.11
C SER A 53 11.73 0.48 -12.58
N GLY A 54 11.24 -0.60 -11.96
CA GLY A 54 11.36 -0.84 -10.52
C GLY A 54 10.18 -0.37 -9.67
N LYS A 55 9.03 -0.02 -10.26
CA LYS A 55 7.81 0.41 -9.55
C LYS A 55 7.34 -0.57 -8.47
N THR A 56 7.19 -1.85 -8.83
CA THR A 56 6.87 -2.93 -7.87
C THR A 56 7.87 -2.99 -6.71
N ARG A 57 9.17 -2.85 -7.02
CA ARG A 57 10.21 -2.83 -5.98
C ARG A 57 10.09 -1.62 -5.05
N TRP A 58 9.63 -0.48 -5.57
CA TRP A 58 9.38 0.71 -4.77
C TRP A 58 8.18 0.52 -3.84
N LEU A 59 7.07 -0.02 -4.36
CA LEU A 59 5.89 -0.34 -3.54
C LEU A 59 6.19 -1.40 -2.48
N ALA A 60 6.96 -2.44 -2.82
CA ALA A 60 7.39 -3.44 -1.84
C ALA A 60 8.20 -2.81 -0.70
N LYS A 61 9.15 -1.91 -1.00
CA LYS A 61 9.90 -1.17 0.04
C LYS A 61 9.02 -0.30 0.92
N LEU A 62 7.96 0.31 0.36
CA LEU A 62 6.99 1.07 1.15
C LEU A 62 6.21 0.15 2.09
N ASN A 63 5.79 -1.02 1.60
CA ASN A 63 5.09 -2.02 2.39
C ASN A 63 5.97 -2.55 3.53
N ASP A 64 7.23 -2.92 3.25
CA ASP A 64 8.19 -3.42 4.25
C ASP A 64 8.46 -2.41 5.38
N LYS A 65 8.29 -1.12 5.08
CA LYS A 65 8.50 0.00 6.01
C LYS A 65 7.21 0.67 6.44
N ALA A 66 6.06 0.06 6.17
CA ALA A 66 4.76 0.69 6.38
C ALA A 66 4.50 1.06 7.85
N ALA A 67 4.95 0.25 8.81
CA ALA A 67 4.83 0.57 10.24
C ALA A 67 5.67 1.79 10.65
N GLU A 68 6.86 1.96 10.06
CA GLU A 68 7.75 3.10 10.33
C GLU A 68 7.25 4.40 9.66
N ILE A 69 6.43 4.30 8.61
CA ILE A 69 5.89 5.43 7.82
C ILE A 69 4.49 5.85 8.33
N TRP A 70 3.60 4.88 8.53
CA TRP A 70 2.20 5.07 8.89
C TRP A 70 1.86 4.36 10.21
N ALA A 71 2.54 4.71 11.30
CA ALA A 71 2.47 3.94 12.56
C ALA A 71 1.04 3.67 13.08
N LYS A 72 0.10 4.60 12.88
CA LYS A 72 -1.26 4.54 13.46
C LYS A 72 -2.33 3.98 12.52
N GLN A 73 -1.99 3.71 11.27
CA GLN A 73 -2.96 3.30 10.25
C GLN A 73 -2.91 1.79 10.01
N GLN A 74 -4.04 1.20 9.61
CA GLN A 74 -4.01 -0.10 8.95
C GLN A 74 -3.43 0.06 7.53
N LYS A 75 -2.84 -1.00 6.99
CA LYS A 75 -2.25 -1.00 5.65
C LYS A 75 -2.58 -2.28 4.91
N LEU A 76 -2.76 -2.17 3.60
CA LEU A 76 -3.00 -3.30 2.72
C LEU A 76 -2.22 -3.10 1.43
N PHE A 77 -1.49 -4.14 1.02
CA PHE A 77 -0.78 -4.16 -0.25
C PHE A 77 -1.48 -5.13 -1.20
N LEU A 78 -2.06 -4.59 -2.26
CA LEU A 78 -2.84 -5.34 -3.24
C LEU A 78 -2.15 -5.28 -4.59
N ARG A 79 -2.17 -6.40 -5.31
CA ARG A 79 -1.69 -6.47 -6.69
C ARG A 79 -2.87 -6.71 -7.62
N ALA A 80 -3.00 -5.88 -8.65
CA ALA A 80 -4.02 -6.04 -9.68
C ALA A 80 -3.91 -7.38 -10.44
N THR A 81 -2.74 -8.02 -10.42
CA THR A 81 -2.53 -9.35 -10.98
C THR A 81 -3.15 -10.48 -10.15
N GLU A 82 -3.42 -10.26 -8.87
CA GLU A 82 -4.01 -11.27 -7.99
C GLU A 82 -5.53 -11.32 -8.18
N PRO A 83 -6.16 -12.51 -8.04
CA PRO A 83 -7.62 -12.64 -8.09
C PRO A 83 -8.28 -11.81 -6.98
N LEU A 84 -9.45 -11.21 -7.26
CA LEU A 84 -10.17 -10.37 -6.28
C LEU A 84 -10.39 -11.10 -4.95
N GLN A 85 -10.70 -12.39 -5.01
CA GLN A 85 -10.86 -13.22 -3.81
C GLN A 85 -9.63 -13.12 -2.89
N ARG A 86 -8.41 -13.13 -3.43
CA ARG A 86 -7.17 -13.04 -2.65
C ARG A 86 -7.08 -11.74 -1.85
N TRP A 87 -7.66 -10.66 -2.35
CA TRP A 87 -7.69 -9.37 -1.64
C TRP A 87 -8.58 -9.41 -0.41
N CYS A 88 -9.62 -10.25 -0.42
CA CYS A 88 -10.59 -10.38 0.66
C CYS A 88 -10.11 -11.33 1.78
N GLU A 89 -9.14 -12.20 1.52
CA GLU A 89 -8.63 -13.18 2.50
C GLU A 89 -7.60 -12.58 3.50
N ASP A 90 -7.68 -11.28 3.80
CA ASP A 90 -6.89 -10.66 4.89
C ASP A 90 -7.60 -10.88 6.23
N ASP A 91 -6.89 -11.42 7.23
CA ASP A 91 -7.47 -11.76 8.54
C ASP A 91 -8.21 -10.60 9.21
N ARG A 92 -7.78 -9.36 8.97
CA ARG A 92 -8.43 -8.17 9.56
C ARG A 92 -9.76 -7.86 8.87
N VAL A 93 -9.85 -8.11 7.57
CA VAL A 93 -11.10 -7.98 6.79
C VAL A 93 -12.05 -9.10 7.21
N ILE A 94 -11.55 -10.33 7.30
CA ILE A 94 -12.31 -11.50 7.77
C ILE A 94 -12.90 -11.24 9.16
N ALA A 95 -12.07 -10.83 10.13
CA ALA A 95 -12.52 -10.54 11.49
C ALA A 95 -13.53 -9.39 11.55
N TRP A 96 -13.34 -8.36 10.73
CA TRP A 96 -14.32 -7.27 10.62
C TRP A 96 -15.65 -7.78 10.06
N ALA A 97 -15.62 -8.61 9.02
CA ALA A 97 -16.82 -9.13 8.37
C ALA A 97 -17.61 -10.05 9.31
N GLU A 98 -16.96 -10.99 9.98
CA GLU A 98 -17.62 -11.91 10.92
C GLU A 98 -18.29 -11.15 12.07
N LYS A 99 -17.65 -10.10 12.57
CA LYS A 99 -18.21 -9.21 13.59
C LYS A 99 -19.45 -8.47 13.10
N HIS A 100 -19.45 -7.94 11.89
CA HIS A 100 -20.56 -7.13 11.35
C HIS A 100 -21.74 -7.96 10.84
N HIS A 101 -21.47 -9.12 10.23
CA HIS A 101 -22.51 -10.00 9.71
C HIS A 101 -23.04 -11.00 10.74
N GLY A 102 -22.36 -11.18 11.88
CA GLY A 102 -22.77 -12.13 12.93
C GLY A 102 -22.71 -13.60 12.49
N ARG A 103 -21.94 -13.92 11.45
CA ARG A 103 -21.80 -15.27 10.90
C ARG A 103 -20.39 -15.51 10.36
N PRO A 104 -19.92 -16.78 10.30
CA PRO A 104 -18.57 -17.10 9.84
C PRO A 104 -18.32 -16.70 8.38
N TRP A 105 -17.08 -16.34 8.06
CA TRP A 105 -16.60 -15.95 6.73
C TRP A 105 -16.97 -16.96 5.65
N ALA A 106 -16.84 -18.25 5.98
CA ALA A 106 -17.17 -19.36 5.10
C ALA A 106 -18.64 -19.34 4.61
N ARG A 107 -19.55 -18.70 5.36
CA ARG A 107 -20.98 -18.56 5.00
C ARG A 107 -21.31 -17.28 4.23
N LEU A 108 -20.34 -16.37 4.05
CA LEU A 108 -20.53 -15.15 3.26
C LEU A 108 -20.42 -15.45 1.77
N ARG A 109 -21.32 -14.86 0.99
CA ARG A 109 -21.29 -14.89 -0.48
C ARG A 109 -20.12 -14.04 -1.00
N ALA A 110 -19.69 -14.29 -2.23
CA ALA A 110 -18.53 -13.62 -2.81
C ALA A 110 -18.66 -12.08 -2.84
N PHE A 111 -19.85 -11.55 -3.16
CA PHE A 111 -20.07 -10.10 -3.15
C PHE A 111 -19.99 -9.52 -1.73
N GLU A 112 -20.50 -10.22 -0.71
CA GLU A 112 -20.43 -9.76 0.69
C GLU A 112 -18.99 -9.68 1.18
N ARG A 113 -18.13 -10.59 0.73
CA ARG A 113 -16.69 -10.56 1.03
C ARG A 113 -16.01 -9.36 0.37
N ALA A 114 -16.39 -9.02 -0.86
CA ALA A 114 -15.88 -7.83 -1.55
C ALA A 114 -16.37 -6.54 -0.87
N ASP A 115 -17.65 -6.47 -0.50
CA ASP A 115 -18.22 -5.35 0.25
C ASP A 115 -17.53 -5.20 1.61
N ALA A 116 -17.24 -6.30 2.30
CA ALA A 116 -16.52 -6.27 3.57
C ALA A 116 -15.12 -5.67 3.44
N LEU A 117 -14.38 -5.99 2.37
CA LEU A 117 -13.09 -5.34 2.08
C LEU A 117 -13.26 -3.82 1.92
N ILE A 118 -14.24 -3.39 1.12
CA ILE A 118 -14.52 -1.97 0.87
C ILE A 118 -14.87 -1.25 2.17
N HIS A 119 -15.79 -1.80 2.95
CA HIS A 119 -16.23 -1.21 4.22
C HIS A 119 -15.12 -1.20 5.26
N TRP A 120 -14.36 -2.29 5.39
CA TRP A 120 -13.22 -2.33 6.31
C TRP A 120 -12.16 -1.28 5.96
N VAL A 121 -11.82 -1.11 4.67
CA VAL A 121 -10.89 -0.06 4.23
C VAL A 121 -11.43 1.32 4.58
N HIS A 122 -12.72 1.56 4.32
CA HIS A 122 -13.38 2.82 4.61
C HIS A 122 -13.37 3.16 6.10
N ASP A 123 -13.69 2.20 6.96
CA ASP A 123 -13.85 2.41 8.40
C ASP A 123 -12.51 2.52 9.12
N SER A 124 -11.54 1.68 8.75
CA SER A 124 -10.20 1.69 9.33
C SER A 124 -9.31 2.82 8.79
N LYS A 125 -9.77 3.54 7.75
CA LYS A 125 -8.99 4.51 6.99
C LYS A 125 -7.62 3.92 6.59
N ALA A 126 -7.66 2.69 6.10
CA ALA A 126 -6.45 1.94 5.74
C ALA A 126 -5.69 2.63 4.60
N VAL A 127 -4.36 2.59 4.68
CA VAL A 127 -3.49 2.97 3.58
C VAL A 127 -3.45 1.83 2.58
N LEU A 128 -3.82 2.11 1.34
CA LEU A 128 -3.74 1.16 0.24
C LEU A 128 -2.48 1.39 -0.58
N LEU A 129 -1.72 0.31 -0.79
CA LEU A 129 -0.67 0.24 -1.80
C LEU A 129 -1.20 -0.65 -2.94
N LEU A 130 -1.33 -0.10 -4.14
CA LEU A 130 -1.86 -0.81 -5.30
C LEU A 130 -0.77 -0.98 -6.35
N ASP A 131 -0.37 -2.21 -6.64
CA ASP A 131 0.55 -2.51 -7.74
C ASP A 131 -0.20 -2.90 -9.02
N ASP A 132 0.40 -2.58 -10.17
CA ASP A 132 -0.15 -2.84 -11.50
C ASP A 132 -1.59 -2.32 -11.71
N ALA A 133 -1.96 -1.18 -11.11
CA ALA A 133 -3.33 -0.65 -11.16
C ALA A 133 -3.92 -0.49 -12.58
N HIS A 134 -3.08 -0.32 -13.60
CA HIS A 134 -3.48 -0.33 -15.01
C HIS A 134 -4.12 -1.65 -15.49
N LYS A 135 -3.96 -2.76 -14.76
CA LYS A 135 -4.62 -4.04 -15.04
C LYS A 135 -6.04 -4.13 -14.48
N LEU A 136 -6.49 -3.12 -13.74
CA LEU A 136 -7.86 -3.06 -13.22
C LEU A 136 -8.87 -2.62 -14.30
N THR A 137 -8.41 -1.93 -15.34
CA THR A 137 -9.27 -1.56 -16.46
C THR A 137 -9.77 -2.80 -17.20
N GLY A 138 -11.08 -2.92 -17.37
CA GLY A 138 -11.72 -4.04 -18.07
C GLY A 138 -11.86 -5.32 -17.24
N ARG A 139 -11.48 -5.30 -15.96
CA ARG A 139 -11.69 -6.43 -15.06
C ARG A 139 -13.18 -6.56 -14.74
N LYS A 140 -13.78 -7.70 -15.11
CA LYS A 140 -15.12 -8.07 -14.64
C LYS A 140 -15.00 -8.45 -13.17
N LEU A 141 -15.70 -7.71 -12.31
CA LEU A 141 -15.86 -8.01 -10.88
C LEU A 141 -16.92 -9.11 -10.71
#